data_AF-A0A961LSA8-F1
#
_entry.id   AF-A0A961LSA8-F1
#
_cell.length_a   1.000
_cell.length_b   1.000
_cell.length_c   1.000
_cell.angle_alpha   90.00
_cell.angle_beta   90.00
_cell.angle_gamma   90.00
#
_symmetry.space_group_name_H-M   'P 1'
#
loop_
_entity.id
_entity.type
_entity.pdbx_description
1 polymer ?
#
loop_
_entity_poly.entity_id
_entity_poly.type
_entity_poly.pdbx_seq_one_letter_code
_entity_poly.pdbx_strand_id
1 'polypeptide(L)'
;MSRKNDGWAERQWTREDFRKAKPASELPDAVAKAFPKTRGPQKAPRKVPVSIRLDADVVEHYKATGPGWQARINQALLDTMKRAS
;
A
#
# COMPACT_ATOMS: atom_id res chain seq x y z
N MET A 1 55.21 0.30 -15.96
CA MET A 1 54.44 1.27 -15.16
C MET A 1 53.01 1.37 -15.68
N SER A 2 52.07 1.46 -14.75
CA SER A 2 50.62 1.31 -14.85
C SER A 2 49.90 2.33 -15.76
N ARG A 3 48.97 1.87 -16.60
CA ARG A 3 47.82 2.67 -17.07
C ARG A 3 46.54 2.03 -16.52
N LYS A 4 46.22 2.33 -15.27
CA LYS A 4 44.86 2.14 -14.75
C LYS A 4 44.03 3.32 -15.26
N ASN A 5 43.12 3.05 -16.18
CA ASN A 5 42.09 4.01 -16.57
C ASN A 5 40.81 3.55 -15.87
N ASP A 6 40.64 3.99 -14.62
CA ASP A 6 39.50 3.65 -13.79
C ASP A 6 38.32 4.54 -14.24
N GLY A 7 37.68 4.16 -15.34
CA GLY A 7 36.68 4.95 -16.09
C GLY A 7 35.31 5.11 -15.44
N TRP A 8 35.18 4.87 -14.14
CA TRP A 8 33.95 5.12 -13.39
C TRP A 8 34.08 6.46 -12.68
N ALA A 9 34.07 7.55 -13.44
CA ALA A 9 33.87 8.87 -12.85
C ALA A 9 32.48 8.87 -12.18
N GLU A 10 32.44 9.16 -10.89
CA GLU A 10 31.22 9.28 -10.08
C GLU A 10 30.37 10.44 -10.61
N ARG A 11 29.56 10.18 -11.64
CA ARG A 11 28.70 11.19 -12.26
C ARG A 11 27.59 11.55 -11.26
N GLN A 12 27.75 12.70 -10.63
CA GLN A 12 26.76 13.24 -9.72
C GLN A 12 25.55 13.74 -10.50
N TRP A 13 24.36 13.40 -10.01
CA TRP A 13 23.11 13.92 -10.56
C TRP A 13 23.02 15.42 -10.25
N THR A 14 22.89 16.24 -11.30
CA THR A 14 22.78 17.69 -11.18
C THR A 14 21.31 18.12 -11.10
N ARG A 15 21.06 19.35 -10.64
CA ARG A 15 19.69 19.94 -10.67
C ARG A 15 19.10 19.98 -12.07
N GLU A 16 19.94 20.14 -13.09
CA GLU A 16 19.55 20.12 -14.50
C GLU A 16 19.07 18.74 -14.94
N ASP A 17 19.67 17.66 -14.43
CA ASP A 17 19.19 16.29 -14.69
C ASP A 17 17.80 16.08 -14.10
N PHE A 18 17.53 16.58 -12.87
CA PHE A 18 16.19 16.52 -12.27
C PHE A 18 15.16 17.40 -12.99
N ARG A 19 15.57 18.55 -13.54
CA ARG A 19 14.69 19.41 -14.34
C ARG A 19 14.21 18.73 -15.63
N LYS A 20 15.04 17.84 -16.18
CA LYS A 20 14.74 17.05 -17.38
C LYS A 20 14.06 15.71 -17.05
N ALA A 21 13.89 15.38 -15.77
CA ALA A 21 13.24 14.15 -15.37
C ALA A 21 11.76 14.15 -15.77
N LYS A 22 11.30 13.02 -16.28
CA LYS A 22 9.92 12.81 -16.73
C LYS A 22 9.15 11.96 -15.73
N PRO A 23 7.83 12.17 -15.57
CA PRO A 23 7.01 11.33 -14.71
C PRO A 23 6.97 9.89 -15.25
N ALA A 24 6.80 8.92 -14.33
CA ALA A 24 6.71 7.51 -14.70
C ALA A 24 5.55 7.18 -15.65
N SER A 25 4.56 8.07 -15.77
CA SER A 25 3.46 7.99 -16.73
C SER A 25 3.90 8.16 -18.20
N GLU A 26 5.06 8.77 -18.44
CA GLU A 26 5.64 8.95 -19.79
C GLU A 26 6.59 7.81 -20.20
N LEU A 27 6.70 6.75 -19.39
CA LEU A 27 7.54 5.61 -19.75
C LEU A 27 6.95 4.84 -20.95
N PRO A 28 7.79 4.35 -21.87
CA PRO A 28 7.34 3.45 -22.93
C PRO A 28 6.64 2.21 -22.35
N ASP A 29 5.57 1.74 -22.99
CA ASP A 29 4.74 0.63 -22.49
C ASP A 29 5.53 -0.64 -22.18
N ALA A 30 6.53 -0.95 -23.00
CA ALA A 30 7.40 -2.11 -22.80
C ALA A 30 8.19 -2.03 -21.48
N VAL A 31 8.56 -0.81 -21.07
CA VAL A 31 9.30 -0.52 -19.83
C VAL A 31 8.35 -0.40 -18.65
N ALA A 32 7.20 0.26 -18.82
CA ALA A 32 6.18 0.40 -17.78
C ALA A 32 5.65 -0.95 -17.29
N LYS A 33 5.49 -1.93 -18.19
CA LYS A 33 5.05 -3.31 -17.85
C LYS A 33 6.05 -4.08 -17.00
N ALA A 34 7.32 -3.70 -16.99
CA ALA A 34 8.35 -4.33 -16.18
C ALA A 34 8.34 -3.85 -14.71
N PHE A 35 7.65 -2.73 -14.41
CA PHE A 35 7.54 -2.21 -13.05
C PHE A 35 6.28 -2.74 -12.35
N PRO A 36 6.40 -3.33 -11.15
CA PRO A 36 5.24 -3.76 -10.38
C PRO A 36 4.40 -2.53 -9.97
N LYS A 37 3.07 -2.67 -10.01
CA LYS A 37 2.15 -1.70 -9.38
C LYS A 37 2.32 -1.76 -7.87
N THR A 38 3.36 -1.10 -7.36
CA THR A 38 3.60 -1.02 -5.93
C THR A 38 2.54 -0.11 -5.31
N ARG A 39 1.76 -0.63 -4.36
CA ARG A 39 0.83 0.20 -3.58
C ARG A 39 1.66 1.30 -2.92
N GLY A 40 1.23 2.55 -3.10
CA GLY A 40 1.86 3.69 -2.44
C GLY A 40 1.86 3.52 -0.91
N PRO A 41 2.67 4.31 -0.19
CA PRO A 41 2.77 4.22 1.26
C PRO A 41 1.39 4.29 1.90
N GLN A 42 1.03 3.24 2.65
CA GLN A 42 -0.27 3.08 3.28
C GLN A 42 -0.45 4.20 4.32
N LYS A 43 -1.20 5.25 3.97
CA LYS A 43 -1.63 6.29 4.92
C LYS A 43 -2.47 5.64 6.02
N ALA A 44 -1.80 5.29 7.13
CA ALA A 44 -2.28 4.73 8.39
C ALA A 44 -3.11 3.43 8.32
N PRO A 45 -2.78 2.37 9.09
CA PRO A 45 -3.71 1.28 9.34
C PRO A 45 -4.85 1.79 10.24
N ARG A 46 -6.00 2.13 9.64
CA ARG A 46 -7.19 2.59 10.38
C ARG A 46 -7.80 1.50 11.29
N LYS A 47 -7.39 0.25 11.12
CA LYS A 47 -7.88 -0.89 11.90
C LYS A 47 -6.83 -1.27 12.93
N VAL A 48 -7.20 -1.21 14.20
CA VAL A 48 -6.37 -1.67 15.32
C VAL A 48 -6.69 -3.15 15.55
N PRO A 49 -5.72 -4.07 15.49
CA PRO A 49 -5.95 -5.47 15.84
C PRO A 49 -6.18 -5.56 17.35
N VAL A 50 -7.37 -6.00 17.74
CA VAL A 50 -7.74 -6.21 19.15
C VAL A 50 -8.30 -7.62 19.31
N SER A 51 -7.98 -8.26 20.43
CA SER A 51 -8.60 -9.52 20.83
C SER A 51 -9.80 -9.20 21.71
N ILE A 52 -11.01 -9.42 21.19
CA ILE A 52 -12.27 -9.26 21.93
C ILE A 52 -13.01 -10.59 21.95
N ARG A 53 -13.76 -10.85 23.02
CA ARG A 53 -14.70 -11.97 23.09
C ARG A 53 -16.06 -11.48 22.65
N LEU A 54 -16.71 -12.26 21.80
CA LEU A 54 -18.07 -12.05 21.30
C LEU A 54 -18.89 -13.29 21.60
N ASP A 55 -20.20 -13.13 21.76
CA ASP A 55 -21.10 -14.27 21.94
C ASP A 55 -21.05 -15.22 20.74
N ALA A 56 -21.25 -16.51 21.00
CA ALA A 56 -21.20 -17.55 19.97
C ALA A 56 -22.19 -17.26 18.84
N ASP A 57 -23.43 -16.91 19.18
CA ASP A 57 -24.50 -16.60 18.22
C ASP A 57 -24.12 -15.45 17.27
N VAL A 58 -23.42 -14.43 17.79
CA VAL A 58 -22.94 -13.31 16.97
C VAL A 58 -21.90 -13.81 15.97
N VAL A 59 -20.93 -14.60 16.43
CA VAL A 59 -19.86 -15.13 15.56
C VAL A 59 -20.44 -16.07 14.50
N GLU A 60 -21.36 -16.95 14.87
CA GLU A 60 -22.02 -17.88 13.97
C GLU A 60 -22.85 -17.16 12.90
N HIS A 61 -23.67 -16.19 13.32
CA HIS A 61 -24.47 -15.37 12.40
C HIS A 61 -23.60 -14.70 11.33
N TYR A 62 -22.52 -14.02 11.73
CA TYR A 62 -21.65 -13.36 10.76
C TYR A 62 -20.86 -14.38 9.94
N LYS A 63 -20.31 -15.46 10.52
CA LYS A 63 -19.58 -16.48 9.74
C LYS A 63 -20.43 -17.12 8.65
N ALA A 64 -21.73 -17.33 8.91
CA ALA A 64 -22.66 -17.89 7.92
C ALA A 64 -22.78 -17.01 6.65
N THR A 65 -22.46 -15.72 6.73
CA THR A 65 -22.44 -14.81 5.57
C THR A 65 -21.26 -15.04 4.61
N GLY A 66 -20.32 -15.93 4.95
CA GLY A 66 -19.19 -16.29 4.10
C GLY A 66 -18.00 -15.32 4.16
N PRO A 67 -17.13 -15.31 3.13
CA PRO A 67 -15.94 -14.46 3.08
C PRO A 67 -16.26 -12.99 3.35
N GLY A 68 -15.44 -12.33 4.17
CA GLY A 68 -15.65 -10.93 4.56
C GLY A 68 -16.54 -10.72 5.78
N TRP A 69 -16.94 -11.77 6.50
CA TRP A 69 -17.77 -11.64 7.71
C TRP A 69 -17.18 -10.73 8.78
N GLN A 70 -15.85 -10.72 8.96
CA GLN A 70 -15.15 -9.80 9.88
C GLN A 70 -15.32 -8.32 9.49
N ALA A 71 -15.41 -8.03 8.19
CA ALA A 71 -15.68 -6.67 7.74
C ALA A 71 -17.15 -6.29 8.00
N ARG A 72 -18.08 -7.24 7.84
CA ARG A 72 -19.51 -7.04 8.11
C ARG A 72 -19.78 -6.78 9.60
N ILE A 73 -19.21 -7.56 10.50
CA ILE A 73 -19.36 -7.31 11.95
C ILE A 73 -18.76 -5.96 12.35
N ASN A 74 -17.62 -5.56 11.78
CA ASN A 74 -17.06 -4.24 12.00
C ASN A 74 -17.99 -3.11 11.51
N GLN A 75 -18.66 -3.27 10.36
CA GLN A 75 -19.63 -2.27 9.89
C GLN A 75 -20.83 -2.16 10.83
N ALA A 76 -21.35 -3.28 11.34
CA ALA A 76 -22.43 -3.26 12.31
C ALA A 76 -22.08 -2.46 13.57
N LEU A 77 -20.86 -2.64 14.09
CA LEU A 77 -20.34 -1.85 15.22
C LEU A 77 -20.19 -0.36 14.89
N LEU A 78 -19.77 -0.01 13.68
CA LEU A 78 -19.71 1.40 13.26
C LEU A 78 -21.09 2.03 13.18
N ASP A 79 -22.09 1.28 12.69
CA ASP A 79 -23.45 1.78 12.56
C ASP A 79 -24.14 1.92 13.92
N THR A 80 -23.83 1.08 14.90
CA THR A 80 -24.30 1.30 16.29
C THR A 80 -23.67 2.56 16.89
N MET A 81 -22.38 2.82 16.67
CA MET A 81 -21.74 4.07 17.12
C MET A 81 -22.39 5.32 16.53
N LYS A 82 -22.75 5.30 15.24
CA LYS A 82 -23.44 6.43 14.58
C LYS A 82 -24.85 6.66 15.14
N ARG A 83 -25.56 5.59 15.51
CA ARG A 83 -26.91 5.68 16.09
C ARG A 83 -26.90 6.15 17.54
N ALA A 84 -25.80 5.93 18.26
CA ALA A 84 -25.61 6.37 19.63
C ALA A 84 -25.09 7.82 19.75
N SER A 85 -24.80 8.46 18.63
CA SER A 85 -24.40 9.87 18.51
C SER A 85 -25.57 10.73 18.04
#